data_AF-A0A553FZP4-F1
#
_entry.id   AF-A0A553FZP4-F1
#
_cell.length_a   1.000
_cell.length_b   1.000
_cell.length_c   1.000
_cell.angle_alpha   90.00
_cell.angle_beta   90.00
_cell.angle_gamma   90.00
#
_symmetry.space_group_name_H-M   'P 1'
#
loop_
_entity.id
_entity.type
_entity.pdbx_description
1 polymer ?
#
loop_
_entity_poly.entity_id
_entity_poly.type
_entity_poly.pdbx_seq_one_letter_code
_entity_poly.pdbx_strand_id
1 'polypeptide(L)'
;MKIMNAPSNSIIEKALSGDKTALENIITEAKDLVYNLSLKMLLFPDDAKDATQEILIKIVTHLSTFKGESQFQTWVYRIASNYLLTEKKKLSRAIYTSIEDYASLIDRGQSNAVLHAKNEGELLLLEEEVKVSCTHGLLLCLNKKGRIIYILGEILEINSVEGANILEISAENFRKQLSRSREKIRNFLQSKCGLTNPQNPCRCKKKIDFLIEENMIDPKNLRFAQHTKRSIDLVEKIDSLDRAVSVFRSVPNQQTPETLLHEVKKTINAITT
;
A
#
# COMPACT_ATOMS: atom_id res chain seq x y z
N MET A 1 -8.48 -13.03 -5.93
CA MET A 1 -8.92 -11.63 -6.09
C MET A 1 -10.23 -11.66 -6.87
N LYS A 2 -11.34 -11.11 -6.34
CA LYS A 2 -12.57 -10.94 -7.15
C LYS A 2 -12.22 -9.96 -8.26
N ILE A 3 -12.34 -10.39 -9.51
CA ILE A 3 -12.31 -9.51 -10.68
C ILE A 3 -13.48 -8.53 -10.47
N MET A 4 -13.19 -7.30 -10.06
CA MET A 4 -14.19 -6.24 -10.12
C MET A 4 -14.43 -5.96 -11.60
N ASN A 5 -15.69 -6.02 -12.02
CA ASN A 5 -16.04 -5.82 -13.42
C ASN A 5 -15.67 -4.39 -13.80
N ALA A 6 -14.70 -4.23 -14.71
CA ALA A 6 -14.37 -2.96 -15.36
C ALA A 6 -15.66 -2.24 -15.79
N PRO A 7 -15.72 -0.90 -15.71
CA PRO A 7 -16.88 -0.19 -16.22
C PRO A 7 -16.92 -0.47 -17.71
N SER A 8 -18.07 -0.89 -18.22
CA SER A 8 -18.22 -1.08 -19.66
C SER A 8 -17.96 0.25 -20.38
N ASN A 9 -17.46 0.21 -21.61
CA ASN A 9 -17.26 1.42 -22.42
C ASN A 9 -18.52 2.29 -22.47
N SER A 10 -19.72 1.66 -22.44
CA SER A 10 -21.00 2.36 -22.35
C SER A 10 -21.17 3.22 -21.09
N ILE A 11 -20.68 2.79 -19.93
CA ILE A 11 -20.72 3.59 -18.69
C ILE A 11 -19.78 4.80 -18.83
N ILE A 12 -18.63 4.62 -19.45
CA ILE A 12 -17.65 5.69 -19.66
C ILE A 12 -18.22 6.75 -20.61
N GLU A 13 -18.81 6.33 -21.74
CA GLU A 13 -19.49 7.24 -22.66
C GLU A 13 -20.61 8.03 -21.99
N LYS A 14 -21.44 7.38 -21.17
CA LYS A 14 -22.48 8.05 -20.38
C LYS A 14 -21.90 9.09 -19.43
N ALA A 15 -20.86 8.74 -18.69
CA ALA A 15 -20.18 9.66 -17.78
C ALA A 15 -19.62 10.88 -18.53
N LEU A 16 -19.02 10.66 -19.70
CA LEU A 16 -18.52 11.75 -20.56
C LEU A 16 -19.64 12.63 -21.14
N SER A 17 -20.84 12.08 -21.32
CA SER A 17 -22.02 12.86 -21.72
C SER A 17 -22.72 13.60 -20.56
N GLY A 18 -22.17 13.54 -19.35
CA GLY A 18 -22.68 14.24 -18.17
C GLY A 18 -23.61 13.41 -17.27
N ASP A 19 -23.73 12.09 -17.48
CA ASP A 19 -24.48 11.21 -16.59
C ASP A 19 -23.74 11.08 -15.24
N LYS A 20 -24.31 11.72 -14.21
CA LYS A 20 -23.78 11.71 -12.84
C LYS A 20 -23.73 10.30 -12.24
N THR A 21 -24.72 9.46 -12.53
CA THR A 21 -24.77 8.08 -12.00
C THR A 21 -23.66 7.25 -12.60
N ALA A 22 -23.42 7.39 -13.90
CA ALA A 22 -22.33 6.73 -14.58
C ALA A 22 -20.96 7.17 -14.02
N LEU A 23 -20.79 8.47 -13.77
CA LEU A 23 -19.56 9.00 -13.16
C LEU A 23 -19.35 8.48 -11.73
N GLU A 24 -20.40 8.40 -10.93
CA GLU A 24 -20.33 7.84 -9.57
C GLU A 24 -19.91 6.37 -9.56
N ASN A 25 -20.37 5.58 -10.53
CA ASN A 25 -19.96 4.19 -10.68
C ASN A 25 -18.45 4.08 -10.98
N ILE A 26 -17.94 4.93 -11.88
CA ILE A 26 -16.51 4.97 -12.21
C ILE A 26 -15.65 5.31 -10.99
N ILE A 27 -16.05 6.31 -10.20
CA ILE A 27 -15.36 6.69 -8.96
C ILE A 27 -15.40 5.54 -7.95
N THR A 28 -16.56 4.90 -7.81
CA THR A 28 -16.76 3.79 -6.87
C THR A 28 -15.85 2.61 -7.18
N GLU A 29 -15.60 2.35 -8.46
CA GLU A 29 -14.71 1.28 -8.89
C GLU A 29 -13.23 1.64 -8.72
N ALA A 30 -12.87 2.91 -8.94
CA ALA A 30 -11.50 3.37 -8.81
C ALA A 30 -11.05 3.57 -7.36
N LYS A 31 -11.94 3.99 -6.45
CA LYS A 31 -11.59 4.47 -5.10
C LYS A 31 -10.72 3.49 -4.31
N ASP A 32 -11.08 2.21 -4.28
CA ASP A 32 -10.39 1.23 -3.45
C ASP A 32 -9.04 0.86 -4.08
N LEU A 33 -8.94 0.84 -5.42
CA LEU A 33 -7.68 0.63 -6.12
C LEU A 33 -6.68 1.74 -5.79
N VAL A 34 -7.15 2.99 -5.88
CA VAL A 34 -6.35 4.18 -5.61
C VAL A 34 -5.96 4.25 -4.14
N TYR A 35 -6.92 4.06 -3.23
CA TYR A 35 -6.67 4.13 -1.79
C TYR A 35 -5.66 3.08 -1.35
N ASN A 36 -5.78 1.84 -1.82
CA ASN A 36 -4.85 0.78 -1.46
C ASN A 36 -3.45 1.00 -2.03
N LEU A 37 -3.32 1.52 -3.25
CA LEU A 37 -2.01 1.87 -3.80
C LEU A 37 -1.38 3.04 -3.02
N SER A 38 -2.15 4.09 -2.74
CA SER A 38 -1.72 5.24 -1.94
C SER A 38 -1.28 4.82 -0.54
N LEU A 39 -2.05 3.95 0.13
CA LEU A 39 -1.71 3.45 1.45
C LEU A 39 -0.41 2.62 1.44
N LYS A 40 -0.22 1.75 0.44
CA LYS A 40 1.04 0.99 0.30
C LYS A 40 2.23 1.89 -0.04
N MET A 41 2.01 2.98 -0.77
CA MET A 41 3.04 3.95 -1.14
C MET A 41 3.41 4.91 0.00
N LEU A 42 2.44 5.31 0.82
CA LEU A 42 2.59 6.39 1.81
C LEU A 42 2.56 5.92 3.26
N LEU A 43 2.12 4.69 3.53
CA LEU A 43 1.97 4.03 4.84
C LEU A 43 0.94 4.67 5.78
N PHE A 44 0.77 5.99 5.76
CA PHE A 44 -0.11 6.72 6.68
C PHE A 44 -1.50 6.93 6.07
N PRO A 45 -2.60 6.56 6.78
CA PRO A 45 -3.95 6.69 6.26
C PRO A 45 -4.35 8.12 5.88
N ASP A 46 -3.94 9.14 6.64
CA ASP A 46 -4.28 10.53 6.32
C ASP A 46 -3.63 10.98 5.01
N ASP A 47 -2.32 10.74 4.86
CA ASP A 47 -1.58 11.02 3.62
C ASP A 47 -2.18 10.23 2.43
N ALA A 48 -2.62 8.99 2.67
CA ALA A 48 -3.26 8.15 1.66
C ALA A 48 -4.65 8.64 1.26
N LYS A 49 -5.47 9.14 2.20
CA LYS A 49 -6.77 9.76 1.93
C LYS A 49 -6.60 11.00 1.06
N ASP A 50 -5.71 11.91 1.46
CA ASP A 50 -5.37 13.12 0.70
C ASP A 50 -4.97 12.79 -0.74
N ALA A 51 -4.00 11.87 -0.91
CA ALA A 51 -3.55 11.47 -2.24
C ALA A 51 -4.68 10.83 -3.05
N THR A 52 -5.53 10.04 -2.41
CA THR A 52 -6.66 9.38 -3.08
C THR A 52 -7.68 10.37 -3.59
N GLN A 53 -8.01 11.42 -2.82
CA GLN A 53 -8.89 12.48 -3.27
C GLN A 53 -8.37 13.14 -4.55
N GLU A 54 -7.11 13.57 -4.52
CA GLU A 54 -6.45 14.23 -5.65
C GLU A 54 -6.39 13.33 -6.89
N ILE A 55 -6.07 12.05 -6.70
CA ILE A 55 -6.03 11.07 -7.79
C ILE A 55 -7.43 10.81 -8.37
N LEU A 56 -8.47 10.71 -7.53
CA LEU A 56 -9.85 10.52 -8.01
C LEU A 56 -10.33 11.73 -8.83
N ILE A 57 -9.99 12.95 -8.42
CA ILE A 57 -10.24 14.16 -9.21
C ILE A 57 -9.49 14.08 -10.56
N LYS A 58 -8.24 13.63 -10.57
CA LYS A 58 -7.48 13.41 -11.81
C LYS A 58 -8.11 12.36 -12.72
N ILE A 59 -8.59 11.26 -12.16
CA ILE A 59 -9.31 10.22 -12.91
C ILE A 59 -10.54 10.80 -13.59
N VAL A 60 -11.35 11.56 -12.87
CA VAL A 60 -12.57 12.18 -13.42
C VAL A 60 -12.22 13.18 -14.52
N THR A 61 -11.27 14.09 -14.26
CA THR A 61 -10.86 15.13 -15.22
C THR A 61 -10.15 14.58 -16.46
N HIS A 62 -9.50 13.42 -16.36
CA HIS A 62 -8.80 12.79 -17.48
C HIS A 62 -9.61 11.67 -18.15
N LEU A 63 -10.85 11.41 -17.71
CA LEU A 63 -11.66 10.27 -18.17
C LEU A 63 -11.78 10.19 -19.71
N SER A 64 -11.84 11.33 -20.40
CA SER A 64 -11.91 11.42 -21.87
C SER A 64 -10.67 10.88 -22.60
N THR A 65 -9.55 10.73 -21.88
CA THR A 65 -8.30 10.14 -22.39
C THR A 65 -8.28 8.62 -22.35
N PHE A 66 -9.22 7.98 -21.65
CA PHE A 66 -9.34 6.53 -21.67
C PHE A 66 -9.92 6.07 -23.02
N LYS A 67 -9.13 5.33 -23.79
CA LYS A 67 -9.49 4.83 -25.14
C LYS A 67 -9.91 3.36 -25.19
N GLY A 68 -9.96 2.67 -24.05
CA GLY A 68 -10.26 1.24 -24.01
C GLY A 68 -9.15 0.32 -24.53
N GLU A 69 -7.96 0.85 -24.78
CA GLU A 69 -6.79 0.10 -25.25
C GLU A 69 -6.10 -0.72 -24.13
N SER A 70 -6.46 -0.46 -22.88
CA SER A 70 -6.05 -1.22 -21.70
C SER A 70 -7.26 -1.52 -20.83
N GLN A 71 -7.10 -2.39 -19.84
CA GLN A 71 -8.09 -2.49 -18.77
C GLN A 71 -8.22 -1.14 -18.05
N PHE A 72 -9.42 -0.82 -17.57
CA PHE A 72 -9.68 0.40 -16.82
C PHE A 72 -8.79 0.48 -15.57
N GLN A 73 -8.60 -0.63 -14.86
CA GLN A 73 -7.70 -0.72 -13.71
C GLN A 73 -6.26 -0.32 -14.04
N THR A 74 -5.71 -0.77 -15.18
CA THR A 74 -4.38 -0.38 -15.65
C THR A 74 -4.28 1.14 -15.85
N TRP A 75 -5.31 1.73 -16.47
CA TRP A 75 -5.36 3.18 -16.70
C TRP A 75 -5.49 3.98 -15.39
N VAL A 76 -6.30 3.51 -14.44
CA VAL A 76 -6.40 4.07 -13.08
C VAL A 76 -5.05 4.02 -12.37
N TYR A 77 -4.36 2.87 -12.40
CA TYR A 77 -3.04 2.75 -11.80
C TYR A 77 -2.00 3.62 -12.46
N ARG A 78 -2.08 3.88 -13.77
CA ARG A 78 -1.19 4.83 -14.46
C ARG A 78 -1.36 6.25 -13.89
N ILE A 79 -2.59 6.74 -13.78
CA ILE A 79 -2.87 8.07 -13.20
C ILE A 79 -2.39 8.14 -11.75
N ALA A 80 -2.75 7.14 -10.94
CA ALA A 80 -2.35 7.07 -9.54
C ALA A 80 -0.82 7.02 -9.35
N SER A 81 -0.14 6.21 -10.16
CA SER A 81 1.31 6.05 -10.11
C SER A 81 2.03 7.35 -10.48
N ASN A 82 1.59 8.02 -11.54
CA ASN A 82 2.15 9.29 -11.97
C ASN A 82 1.99 10.37 -10.89
N TYR A 83 0.82 10.43 -10.22
CA TYR A 83 0.62 11.31 -9.08
C TYR A 83 1.59 10.99 -7.92
N LEU A 84 1.62 9.74 -7.47
CA LEU A 84 2.40 9.33 -6.28
C LEU A 84 3.92 9.49 -6.50
N LEU A 85 4.38 9.37 -7.75
CA LEU A 85 5.77 9.62 -8.12
C LEU A 85 6.15 11.10 -8.12
N THR A 86 5.21 11.98 -8.49
CA THR A 86 5.47 13.43 -8.67
C THR A 86 5.10 14.28 -7.45
N GLU A 87 4.24 13.77 -6.57
CA GLU A 87 3.86 14.41 -5.32
C GLU A 87 5.11 14.81 -4.51
N LYS A 88 5.15 16.04 -4.00
CA LYS A 88 6.26 16.59 -3.23
C LYS A 88 5.97 16.66 -1.74
N LYS A 89 4.72 16.42 -1.31
CA LYS A 89 4.35 16.29 0.10
C LYS A 89 5.35 15.36 0.78
N LYS A 90 6.05 15.90 1.78
CA LYS A 90 6.85 15.09 2.69
C LYS A 90 5.89 14.16 3.42
N LEU A 91 6.27 12.90 3.57
CA LEU A 91 5.54 11.97 4.43
C LEU A 91 5.49 12.59 5.81
N SER A 92 4.29 12.95 6.26
CA SER A 92 4.08 13.83 7.41
C SER A 92 4.72 13.29 8.70
N ARG A 93 4.93 11.97 8.74
CA ARG A 93 5.34 11.20 9.92
C ARG A 93 6.46 10.18 9.64
N ALA A 94 7.17 10.28 8.51
CA ALA A 94 8.27 9.34 8.23
C ALA A 94 9.49 9.65 9.11
N ILE A 95 9.68 8.86 10.17
CA ILE A 95 10.82 8.95 11.11
C ILE A 95 12.12 8.42 10.48
N TYR A 96 12.02 7.71 9.35
CA TYR A 96 13.14 7.16 8.60
C TYR A 96 12.87 7.21 7.11
N THR A 97 13.93 7.40 6.32
CA THR A 97 13.85 7.40 4.85
C THR A 97 14.97 6.60 4.19
N SER A 98 15.89 6.04 4.97
CA SER A 98 17.00 5.21 4.53
C SER A 98 16.98 3.83 5.19
N ILE A 99 17.72 2.90 4.61
CA ILE A 99 17.88 1.54 5.15
C ILE A 99 18.61 1.60 6.50
N GLU A 100 19.58 2.49 6.62
CA GLU A 100 20.43 2.67 7.80
C GLU A 100 19.64 3.24 8.99
N ASP A 101 18.81 4.25 8.75
CA ASP A 101 17.91 4.81 9.78
C ASP A 101 16.91 3.74 10.25
N TYR A 102 16.38 2.97 9.30
CA TYR A 102 15.41 1.92 9.62
C TYR A 102 16.05 0.75 10.36
N ALA A 103 17.27 0.36 10.00
CA ALA A 103 18.05 -0.62 10.76
C ALA A 103 18.27 -0.15 12.20
N SER A 104 18.64 1.12 12.39
CA SER A 104 18.85 1.71 13.71
C SER A 104 17.56 1.77 14.54
N LEU A 105 16.42 2.03 13.89
CA LEU A 105 15.11 1.95 14.54
C LEU A 105 14.79 0.52 15.01
N ILE A 106 15.03 -0.49 14.17
CA ILE A 106 14.81 -1.90 14.52
C ILE A 106 15.70 -2.33 15.69
N ASP A 107 16.95 -1.90 15.70
CA ASP A 107 17.92 -2.23 16.75
C ASP A 107 17.51 -1.58 18.09
N ARG A 108 17.13 -0.29 18.08
CA ARG A 108 16.63 0.41 19.28
C ARG A 108 15.31 -0.17 19.81
N GLY A 109 14.44 -0.62 18.91
CA GLY A 109 13.13 -1.15 19.26
C GLY A 109 13.13 -2.56 19.84
N GLN A 110 14.28 -3.22 20.03
CA GLN A 110 14.32 -4.53 20.68
C GLN A 110 14.21 -4.40 22.22
N SER A 111 12.99 -4.17 22.71
CA SER A 111 12.71 -4.16 24.14
C SER A 111 12.45 -5.58 24.68
N ASN A 112 12.80 -5.83 25.93
CA ASN A 112 12.40 -7.04 26.64
C ASN A 112 11.04 -6.87 27.36
N ALA A 113 10.53 -5.65 27.45
CA ALA A 113 9.23 -5.38 28.05
C ALA A 113 8.10 -5.57 27.02
N VAL A 114 6.98 -6.09 27.51
CA VAL A 114 5.68 -6.13 26.82
C VAL A 114 4.64 -5.67 27.84
N LEU A 115 4.48 -4.36 27.98
CA LEU A 115 3.65 -3.71 28.99
C LEU A 115 2.25 -3.38 28.47
N HIS A 116 2.11 -3.16 27.17
CA HIS A 116 0.84 -2.72 26.58
C HIS A 116 -0.14 -3.86 26.26
N ALA A 117 0.28 -5.13 26.35
CA ALA A 117 -0.61 -6.28 26.16
C ALA A 117 -1.11 -6.81 27.51
N LYS A 118 -2.43 -6.87 27.71
CA LYS A 118 -3.06 -7.34 28.97
C LYS A 118 -3.30 -8.84 28.98
N ASN A 119 -3.39 -9.46 27.81
CA ASN A 119 -3.60 -10.89 27.64
C ASN A 119 -2.94 -11.39 26.34
N GLU A 120 -2.90 -12.71 26.18
CA GLU A 120 -2.29 -13.38 25.02
C GLU A 120 -2.96 -13.01 23.69
N GLY A 121 -4.28 -12.86 23.67
CA GLY A 121 -5.01 -12.45 22.45
C GLY A 121 -4.64 -11.06 21.98
N GLU A 122 -4.55 -10.09 22.91
CA GLU A 122 -4.10 -8.72 22.62
C GLU A 122 -2.64 -8.70 22.16
N LEU A 123 -1.77 -9.52 22.78
CA LEU A 123 -0.38 -9.67 22.37
C LEU A 123 -0.25 -10.16 20.93
N LEU A 124 -1.01 -11.18 20.54
CA LEU A 124 -0.99 -11.72 19.18
C LEU A 124 -1.45 -10.68 18.13
N LEU A 125 -2.49 -9.91 18.45
CA LEU A 125 -2.97 -8.84 17.56
C LEU A 125 -1.93 -7.73 17.40
N LEU A 126 -1.30 -7.30 18.50
CA LEU A 126 -0.24 -6.28 18.47
C LEU A 126 1.00 -6.79 17.72
N GLU A 127 1.39 -8.05 17.92
CA GLU A 127 2.50 -8.65 17.19
C GLU A 127 2.24 -8.70 15.68
N GLU A 128 1.00 -9.01 15.27
CA GLU A 128 0.60 -8.99 13.86
C GLU A 128 0.61 -7.57 13.29
N GLU A 129 0.08 -6.60 14.04
CA GLU A 129 0.15 -5.17 13.67
C GLU A 129 1.59 -4.74 13.43
N VAL A 130 2.50 -5.07 14.36
CA VAL A 130 3.94 -4.78 14.23
C VAL A 130 4.53 -5.47 13.01
N LYS A 131 4.19 -6.73 12.75
CA LYS A 131 4.72 -7.51 11.63
C LYS A 131 4.35 -6.86 10.30
N VAL A 132 3.09 -6.49 10.12
CA VAL A 132 2.61 -5.81 8.93
C VAL A 132 3.17 -4.39 8.82
N SER A 133 3.11 -3.61 9.89
CA SER A 133 3.58 -2.23 9.93
C SER A 133 5.07 -2.14 9.61
N CYS A 134 5.89 -3.04 10.17
CA CYS A 134 7.33 -3.07 9.90
C CYS A 134 7.65 -3.48 8.46
N THR A 135 7.00 -4.52 7.93
CA THR A 135 7.24 -4.92 6.54
C THR A 135 6.85 -3.80 5.58
N HIS A 136 5.65 -3.21 5.72
CA HIS A 136 5.24 -2.08 4.89
C HIS A 136 6.09 -0.83 5.10
N GLY A 137 6.52 -0.57 6.33
CA GLY A 137 7.47 0.49 6.68
C GLY A 137 8.79 0.37 5.93
N LEU A 138 9.33 -0.84 5.77
CA LEU A 138 10.55 -1.08 5.02
C LEU A 138 10.47 -0.58 3.56
N LEU A 139 9.29 -0.57 2.94
CA LEU A 139 9.11 -0.04 1.59
C LEU A 139 9.42 1.46 1.52
N LEU A 140 9.33 2.18 2.63
CA LEU A 140 9.70 3.60 2.70
C LEU A 140 11.19 3.84 2.47
N CYS A 141 12.04 2.83 2.72
CA CYS A 141 13.48 2.88 2.47
C CYS A 141 13.82 2.76 0.98
N LEU A 142 12.88 2.30 0.15
CA LEU A 142 13.01 2.40 -1.30
C LEU A 142 12.67 3.82 -1.75
N ASN A 143 13.41 4.33 -2.74
CA ASN A 143 12.99 5.53 -3.45
C ASN A 143 11.61 5.32 -4.10
N LYS A 144 10.88 6.40 -4.39
CA LYS A 144 9.48 6.33 -4.89
C LYS A 144 9.32 5.39 -6.09
N LYS A 145 10.25 5.44 -7.04
CA LYS A 145 10.24 4.60 -8.25
C LYS A 145 10.45 3.11 -7.93
N GLY A 146 11.42 2.79 -7.09
CA GLY A 146 11.68 1.42 -6.65
C GLY A 146 10.52 0.87 -5.82
N ARG A 147 9.92 1.70 -4.97
CA ARG A 147 8.76 1.38 -4.13
C ARG A 147 7.54 1.02 -4.97
N ILE A 148 7.16 1.87 -5.92
CA ILE A 148 5.97 1.62 -6.73
C ILE A 148 6.13 0.40 -7.63
N ILE A 149 7.32 0.18 -8.18
CA ILE A 149 7.63 -1.02 -8.97
C ILE A 149 7.51 -2.27 -8.11
N TYR A 150 8.02 -2.23 -6.86
CA TYR A 150 7.88 -3.33 -5.93
C TYR A 150 6.41 -3.59 -5.58
N ILE A 151 5.62 -2.55 -5.30
CA ILE A 151 4.20 -2.71 -4.98
C ILE A 151 3.44 -3.32 -6.16
N LEU A 152 3.60 -2.77 -7.37
CA LEU A 152 2.90 -3.26 -8.56
C LEU A 152 3.31 -4.72 -8.88
N GLY A 153 4.61 -5.01 -8.91
CA GLY A 153 5.11 -6.32 -9.35
C GLY A 153 5.11 -7.41 -8.29
N GLU A 154 5.37 -7.07 -7.02
CA GLU A 154 5.52 -8.04 -5.93
C GLU A 154 4.24 -8.20 -5.10
N ILE A 155 3.53 -7.10 -4.84
CA ILE A 155 2.38 -7.11 -3.91
C ILE A 155 1.07 -7.26 -4.68
N LEU A 156 0.92 -6.53 -5.78
CA LEU A 156 -0.26 -6.59 -6.65
C LEU A 156 -0.13 -7.61 -7.78
N GLU A 157 1.03 -8.27 -7.88
CA GLU A 157 1.31 -9.34 -8.85
C GLU A 157 1.09 -8.94 -10.32
N ILE A 158 1.25 -7.66 -10.63
CA ILE A 158 1.15 -7.13 -12.00
C ILE A 158 2.39 -7.56 -12.80
N ASN A 159 2.14 -8.14 -13.97
CA ASN A 159 3.21 -8.64 -14.84
C ASN A 159 4.04 -7.49 -15.46
N SER A 160 5.20 -7.82 -16.01
CA SER A 160 6.13 -6.80 -16.52
C SER A 160 5.64 -5.99 -17.72
N VAL A 161 4.70 -6.52 -18.51
CA VAL A 161 4.14 -5.81 -19.67
C VAL A 161 3.14 -4.77 -19.18
N GLU A 162 2.23 -5.16 -18.29
CA GLU A 162 1.24 -4.26 -17.73
C GLU A 162 1.88 -3.22 -16.79
N GLY A 163 2.82 -3.63 -15.93
CA GLY A 163 3.56 -2.71 -15.06
C GLY A 163 4.39 -1.68 -15.83
N ALA A 164 4.91 -2.07 -17.00
CA ALA A 164 5.58 -1.17 -17.93
C ALA A 164 4.63 -0.15 -18.56
N ASN A 165 3.42 -0.58 -18.93
CA ASN A 165 2.37 0.32 -19.40
C ASN A 165 1.97 1.33 -18.30
N ILE A 166 1.73 0.85 -17.07
CA ILE A 166 1.35 1.69 -15.91
C ILE A 166 2.41 2.77 -15.62
N LEU A 167 3.69 2.42 -15.72
CA LEU A 167 4.79 3.32 -15.36
C LEU A 167 5.46 4.01 -16.56
N GLU A 168 4.94 3.79 -17.76
CA GLU A 168 5.43 4.39 -19.02
C GLU A 168 6.95 4.16 -19.23
N ILE A 169 7.40 2.92 -19.02
CA ILE A 169 8.78 2.46 -19.24
C ILE A 169 8.79 1.17 -20.06
N SER A 170 9.97 0.69 -20.49
CA SER A 170 10.05 -0.63 -21.12
C SER A 170 9.85 -1.77 -20.12
N ALA A 171 9.29 -2.90 -20.58
CA ALA A 171 9.14 -4.13 -19.77
C ALA A 171 10.49 -4.64 -19.24
N GLU A 172 11.57 -4.44 -20.00
CA GLU A 172 12.93 -4.75 -19.54
C GLU A 172 13.37 -3.85 -18.38
N ASN A 173 13.14 -2.53 -18.48
CA ASN A 173 13.45 -1.61 -17.39
C ASN A 173 12.62 -1.93 -16.15
N PHE A 174 11.33 -2.25 -16.30
CA PHE A 174 10.47 -2.68 -15.19
C PHE A 174 11.05 -3.92 -14.48
N ARG A 175 11.39 -4.98 -15.23
CA ARG A 175 12.01 -6.20 -14.67
C ARG A 175 13.31 -5.91 -13.93
N LYS A 176 14.19 -5.10 -14.53
CA LYS A 176 15.49 -4.73 -13.94
C LYS A 176 15.32 -3.95 -12.64
N GLN A 177 14.39 -2.99 -12.59
CA GLN A 177 14.12 -2.22 -11.38
C GLN A 177 13.44 -3.07 -10.31
N LEU A 178 12.51 -3.95 -10.68
CA LEU A 178 11.85 -4.87 -9.75
C LEU A 178 12.86 -5.81 -9.10
N SER A 179 13.77 -6.39 -9.90
CA SER A 179 14.87 -7.22 -9.40
C SER A 179 15.73 -6.46 -8.38
N ARG A 180 16.12 -5.21 -8.68
CA ARG A 180 16.90 -4.36 -7.76
C ARG A 180 16.15 -4.02 -6.48
N SER A 181 14.86 -3.69 -6.57
CA SER A 181 14.03 -3.43 -5.38
C SER A 181 13.91 -4.69 -4.51
N ARG A 182 13.67 -5.86 -5.11
CA ARG A 182 13.61 -7.16 -4.40
C ARG A 182 14.91 -7.46 -3.67
N GLU A 183 16.05 -7.24 -4.34
CA GLU A 183 17.37 -7.48 -3.75
C GLU A 183 17.61 -6.59 -2.53
N LYS A 184 17.30 -5.29 -2.60
CA LYS A 184 17.42 -4.38 -1.45
C LYS A 184 16.59 -4.83 -0.25
N ILE A 185 15.32 -5.16 -0.49
CA ILE A 185 14.41 -5.63 0.56
C ILE A 185 14.92 -6.96 1.15
N ARG A 186 15.33 -7.91 0.29
CA ARG A 186 15.87 -9.21 0.70
C ARG A 186 17.11 -9.04 1.58
N ASN A 187 18.08 -8.23 1.17
CA ASN A 187 19.33 -8.04 1.90
C ASN A 187 19.07 -7.44 3.30
N PHE A 188 18.13 -6.50 3.40
CA PHE A 188 17.72 -5.97 4.70
C PHE A 188 17.07 -7.04 5.58
N LEU A 189 16.10 -7.79 5.03
CA LEU A 189 15.38 -8.80 5.79
C LEU A 189 16.31 -9.92 6.28
N GLN A 190 17.23 -10.39 5.44
CA GLN A 190 18.21 -11.42 5.81
C GLN A 190 19.18 -10.96 6.91
N SER A 191 19.58 -9.69 6.89
CA SER A 191 20.57 -9.14 7.85
C SER A 191 19.97 -8.66 9.17
N LYS A 192 18.68 -8.29 9.20
CA LYS A 192 18.05 -7.68 10.39
C LYS A 192 16.80 -8.38 10.89
N CYS A 193 16.00 -9.00 10.04
CA CYS A 193 14.67 -9.50 10.42
C CYS A 193 14.72 -10.94 10.93
N GLY A 194 14.20 -11.18 12.15
CA GLY A 194 14.09 -12.52 12.73
C GLY A 194 13.05 -13.43 12.08
N LEU A 195 12.07 -12.86 11.36
CA LEU A 195 11.06 -13.63 10.62
C LEU A 195 11.69 -14.38 9.44
N THR A 196 12.70 -13.78 8.80
CA THR A 196 13.39 -14.32 7.63
C THR A 196 14.64 -15.12 8.02
N ASN A 197 15.37 -14.66 9.04
CA ASN A 197 16.55 -15.35 9.55
C ASN A 197 16.45 -15.44 11.08
N PRO A 198 16.17 -16.63 11.65
CA PRO A 198 16.02 -16.82 13.09
C PRO A 198 17.22 -16.40 13.93
N GLN A 199 18.42 -16.35 13.35
CA GLN A 199 19.64 -15.92 14.05
C GLN A 199 19.67 -14.41 14.33
N ASN A 200 18.88 -13.61 13.61
CA ASN A 200 18.79 -12.19 13.87
C ASN A 200 18.06 -11.92 15.19
N PRO A 201 18.43 -10.89 15.97
CA PRO A 201 17.82 -10.60 17.26
C PRO A 201 16.39 -10.06 17.16
N CYS A 202 16.00 -9.49 16.01
CA CYS A 202 14.70 -8.85 15.84
C CYS A 202 13.53 -9.80 16.09
N ARG A 203 12.60 -9.45 16.98
CA ARG A 203 11.31 -10.13 17.15
C ARG A 203 10.16 -9.12 17.12
N CYS A 204 9.05 -9.45 16.47
CA CYS A 204 7.92 -8.52 16.36
C CYS A 204 7.35 -8.18 17.73
N LYS A 205 7.10 -9.18 18.58
CA LYS A 205 6.68 -8.95 19.98
C LYS A 205 7.56 -7.98 20.78
N LYS A 206 8.87 -7.97 20.55
CA LYS A 206 9.83 -7.12 21.28
C LYS A 206 9.74 -5.63 20.89
N LYS A 207 9.11 -5.33 19.76
CA LYS A 207 8.97 -3.97 19.24
C LYS A 207 7.65 -3.31 19.59
N ILE A 208 6.71 -4.05 20.20
CA ILE A 208 5.35 -3.57 20.46
C ILE A 208 5.37 -2.27 21.26
N ASP A 209 5.95 -2.30 22.46
CA ASP A 209 5.94 -1.14 23.36
C ASP A 209 6.67 0.05 22.74
N PHE A 210 7.86 -0.19 22.18
CA PHE A 210 8.65 0.85 21.51
C PHE A 210 7.85 1.55 20.39
N LEU A 211 7.16 0.78 19.54
CA LEU A 211 6.39 1.37 18.44
C LEU A 211 5.12 2.07 18.91
N ILE A 212 4.57 1.71 20.07
CA ILE A 212 3.47 2.44 20.70
C ILE A 212 3.98 3.77 21.28
N GLU A 213 5.11 3.75 22.00
CA GLU A 213 5.74 4.94 22.58
C GLU A 213 6.15 5.97 21.50
N GLU A 214 6.65 5.48 20.37
CA GLU A 214 6.98 6.30 19.19
C GLU A 214 5.74 6.71 18.36
N ASN A 215 4.52 6.41 18.82
CA ASN A 215 3.25 6.69 18.15
C ASN A 215 3.13 6.10 16.73
N MET A 216 3.89 5.04 16.43
CA MET A 216 3.81 4.32 15.16
C MET A 216 2.65 3.32 15.14
N ILE A 217 2.25 2.83 16.32
CA ILE A 217 1.12 1.92 16.52
C ILE A 217 0.20 2.51 17.58
N ASP A 218 -1.11 2.53 17.30
CA ASP A 218 -2.13 2.85 18.29
C ASP A 218 -2.77 1.53 18.76
N PRO A 219 -2.55 1.09 20.00
CA PRO A 219 -3.11 -0.17 20.50
C PRO A 219 -4.64 -0.17 20.55
N LYS A 220 -5.29 1.01 20.58
CA LYS A 220 -6.75 1.13 20.53
C LYS A 220 -7.30 1.10 19.11
N ASN A 221 -6.46 1.34 18.11
CA ASN A 221 -6.84 1.47 16.71
C ASN A 221 -5.82 0.81 15.77
N LEU A 222 -5.72 -0.51 15.84
CA LEU A 222 -4.84 -1.32 14.98
C LEU A 222 -5.26 -1.21 13.52
N ARG A 223 -4.32 -0.88 12.63
CA ARG A 223 -4.60 -0.56 11.22
C ARG A 223 -4.67 -1.81 10.34
N PHE A 224 -3.93 -2.84 10.71
CA PHE A 224 -3.73 -4.03 9.88
C PHE A 224 -4.32 -5.27 10.55
N ALA A 225 -4.09 -5.46 11.85
CA ALA A 225 -4.46 -6.67 12.57
C ALA A 225 -5.98 -6.90 12.68
N GLN A 226 -6.80 -5.84 12.62
CA GLN A 226 -8.27 -5.97 12.65
C GLN A 226 -8.83 -6.70 11.43
N HIS A 227 -8.09 -6.73 10.32
CA HIS A 227 -8.54 -7.27 9.05
C HIS A 227 -7.91 -8.62 8.69
N THR A 228 -6.90 -9.10 9.43
CA THR A 228 -6.12 -10.32 9.13
C THR A 228 -6.66 -11.62 9.72
N LYS A 229 -7.93 -11.67 10.19
CA LYS A 229 -8.59 -12.84 10.81
C LYS A 229 -8.59 -14.15 9.98
N ARG A 230 -7.99 -14.17 8.78
CA ARG A 230 -8.02 -15.30 7.82
C ARG A 230 -6.70 -15.63 7.10
N SER A 231 -5.64 -14.83 7.22
CA SER A 231 -4.46 -14.98 6.33
C SER A 231 -3.24 -15.69 6.95
N ILE A 232 -3.23 -15.93 8.26
CA ILE A 232 -2.02 -16.38 8.99
C ILE A 232 -1.82 -17.91 8.98
N ASP A 233 -2.89 -18.72 8.94
CA ASP A 233 -2.78 -20.19 8.85
C ASP A 233 -2.05 -20.67 7.58
N LEU A 234 -1.95 -19.83 6.55
CA LEU A 234 -1.23 -20.15 5.31
C LEU A 234 0.28 -19.83 5.36
N VAL A 235 0.75 -18.97 6.26
CA VAL A 235 2.12 -18.43 6.22
C VAL A 235 3.16 -19.40 6.81
N GLU A 236 2.77 -20.29 7.71
CA GLU A 236 3.71 -21.18 8.42
C GLU A 236 4.41 -22.20 7.50
N LYS A 237 3.83 -22.52 6.34
CA LYS A 237 4.34 -23.56 5.41
C LYS A 237 5.25 -23.05 4.30
N ILE A 238 5.59 -21.76 4.32
CA ILE A 238 6.32 -21.10 3.24
C ILE A 238 7.81 -20.95 3.62
N ASP A 239 8.73 -20.99 2.65
CA ASP A 239 10.17 -20.77 2.84
C ASP A 239 10.46 -19.38 3.46
N SER A 240 11.57 -19.20 4.19
CA SER A 240 11.74 -18.06 5.12
C SER A 240 11.75 -16.67 4.45
N LEU A 241 12.18 -16.59 3.19
CA LEU A 241 12.09 -15.37 2.38
C LEU A 241 10.68 -15.13 1.85
N ASP A 242 10.05 -16.20 1.36
CA ASP A 242 8.69 -16.16 0.87
C ASP A 242 7.70 -15.83 2.00
N ARG A 243 8.03 -16.13 3.28
CA ARG A 243 7.26 -15.67 4.45
C ARG A 243 7.17 -14.16 4.53
N ALA A 244 8.27 -13.43 4.37
CA ALA A 244 8.23 -11.98 4.45
C ALA A 244 7.43 -11.37 3.29
N VAL A 245 7.60 -11.91 2.07
CA VAL A 245 6.77 -11.57 0.90
C VAL A 245 5.30 -11.85 1.16
N SER A 246 4.97 -12.99 1.78
CA SER A 246 3.60 -13.35 2.11
C SER A 246 2.98 -12.37 3.11
N VAL A 247 3.75 -11.77 4.03
CA VAL A 247 3.26 -10.70 4.91
C VAL A 247 2.89 -9.45 4.12
N PHE A 248 3.64 -9.09 3.08
CA PHE A 248 3.25 -7.97 2.22
C PHE A 248 1.92 -8.22 1.50
N ARG A 249 1.69 -9.46 1.08
CA ARG A 249 0.48 -9.89 0.36
C ARG A 249 -0.70 -10.23 1.28
N SER A 250 -0.44 -10.55 2.55
CA SER A 250 -1.46 -10.98 3.51
C SER A 250 -2.33 -9.83 4.01
N VAL A 251 -1.89 -8.59 3.79
CA VAL A 251 -2.64 -7.39 4.16
C VAL A 251 -3.83 -7.25 3.22
N PRO A 252 -5.07 -7.40 3.72
CA PRO A 252 -6.24 -7.25 2.89
C PRO A 252 -6.35 -5.81 2.38
N ASN A 253 -6.93 -5.68 1.20
CA ASN A 253 -7.30 -4.36 0.69
C ASN A 253 -8.30 -3.70 1.64
N GLN A 254 -8.03 -2.45 2.01
CA GLN A 254 -8.91 -1.65 2.84
C GLN A 254 -9.99 -0.99 1.99
N GLN A 255 -11.19 -0.85 2.55
CA GLN A 255 -12.21 -0.01 1.96
C GLN A 255 -11.83 1.46 2.16
N THR A 256 -12.02 2.24 1.10
CA THR A 256 -11.88 3.69 1.16
C THR A 256 -12.86 4.26 2.20
N PRO A 257 -12.42 5.15 3.11
CA PRO A 257 -13.30 5.80 4.09
C PRO A 257 -14.50 6.48 3.43
N GLU A 258 -15.71 6.32 3.99
CA GLU A 258 -16.94 6.89 3.42
C GLU A 258 -16.90 8.42 3.28
N THR A 259 -16.24 9.09 4.23
CA THR A 259 -16.06 10.55 4.22
C THR A 259 -15.37 11.03 2.94
N LEU A 260 -14.41 10.25 2.43
CA LEU A 260 -13.64 10.60 1.24
C LEU A 260 -14.53 10.63 0.00
N LEU A 261 -15.46 9.67 -0.13
CA LEU A 261 -16.38 9.65 -1.27
C LEU A 261 -17.31 10.86 -1.24
N HIS A 262 -17.80 11.23 -0.06
CA HIS A 262 -18.65 12.40 0.08
C HIS A 262 -17.91 13.69 -0.32
N GLU A 263 -16.67 13.84 0.11
CA GLU A 263 -15.82 14.99 -0.23
C GLU A 263 -15.51 15.05 -1.73
N VAL A 264 -15.09 13.93 -2.34
CA VAL A 264 -14.83 13.85 -3.78
C VAL A 264 -16.09 14.19 -4.57
N LYS A 265 -17.26 13.65 -4.19
CA LYS A 265 -18.55 13.98 -4.83
C LYS A 265 -18.88 15.46 -4.73
N LYS A 266 -18.67 16.08 -3.55
CA LYS A 266 -18.90 17.51 -3.36
C LYS A 266 -18.02 18.36 -4.27
N THR A 267 -16.73 18.03 -4.35
CA THR A 267 -15.76 18.73 -5.21
C THR A 267 -16.11 18.58 -6.68
N ILE A 268 -16.46 17.38 -7.14
CA ILE A 268 -16.84 17.14 -8.54
C ILE A 268 -18.12 17.92 -8.89
N ASN A 269 -19.14 17.86 -8.03
CA ASN A 269 -20.37 18.60 -8.26
C ASN A 269 -20.08 20.10 -8.43
N ALA A 270 -19.22 20.68 -7.58
CA ALA A 270 -18.84 22.10 -7.67
C ALA A 270 -18.07 22.46 -8.96
N ILE A 271 -17.38 21.50 -9.59
CA ILE A 271 -16.64 21.73 -10.86
C ILE A 271 -17.56 21.53 -12.09
N THR A 272 -18.63 20.74 -11.95
CA THR A 272 -19.59 20.45 -13.03
C THR A 272 -20.81 21.37 -13.08
N THR A 273 -20.88 22.38 -12.20
CA THR A 273 -21.94 23.41 -12.20
C THR A 273 -21.39 24.70 -12.79
#